data_AF-A0A7J6TFJ3-F1
#
_entry.id   AF-A0A7J6TFJ3-F1
#
_cell.length_a   1.000
_cell.length_b   1.000
_cell.length_c   1.000
_cell.angle_alpha   90.00
_cell.angle_beta   90.00
_cell.angle_gamma   90.00
#
_symmetry.space_group_name_H-M   'P 1'
#
loop_
_entity.id
_entity.type
_entity.pdbx_description
1 polymer ?
#
loop_
_entity_poly.entity_id
_entity_poly.type
_entity_poly.pdbx_seq_one_letter_code
_entity_poly.pdbx_strand_id
1 'polypeptide(L)'
;MIIPERSRSLDIDTNHVHVTTIGKEQTSVRITTIDGDEFLFPRDDCVILPIEFATAEELSEYVFNKMVEGLGTIPEERGLAELTVSVYERPTQCAKYTASLSPQACQ
;
A
#
# COMPACT_ATOMS: atom_id res chain seq x y z
N MET A 1 5.46 -5.46 -7.41
CA MET A 1 5.65 -5.82 -5.99
C MET A 1 5.14 -4.70 -5.12
N ILE A 2 4.43 -5.00 -4.02
CA ILE A 2 4.00 -3.99 -3.04
C ILE A 2 5.13 -3.83 -2.01
N ILE A 3 5.61 -2.60 -1.84
CA ILE A 3 6.67 -2.25 -0.88
C ILE A 3 6.06 -1.33 0.19
N PRO A 4 6.04 -1.73 1.47
CA PRO A 4 5.68 -0.84 2.58
C PRO A 4 6.67 0.31 2.68
N GLU A 5 6.21 1.56 2.80
CA GLU A 5 7.07 2.75 2.94
C GLU A 5 7.61 2.89 4.37
N ARG A 6 6.87 2.38 5.34
CA ARG A 6 7.25 2.39 6.74
C ARG A 6 7.49 0.94 7.09
N SER A 7 8.67 0.57 7.56
CA SER A 7 8.87 -0.77 8.10
C SER A 7 10.08 -0.72 9.00
N ARG A 8 9.90 -1.08 10.27
CA ARG A 8 11.04 -1.20 11.19
C ARG A 8 12.02 -2.31 10.79
N SER A 9 11.62 -3.22 9.90
CA SER A 9 12.43 -4.36 9.47
C SER A 9 13.07 -4.20 8.09
N LEU A 10 12.84 -3.09 7.40
CA LEU A 10 13.35 -2.85 6.05
C LEU A 10 13.86 -1.41 5.91
N ASP A 11 15.12 -1.27 5.53
CA ASP A 11 15.65 0.01 5.02
C ASP A 11 15.42 0.06 3.51
N ILE A 12 14.72 1.10 3.04
CA ILE A 12 14.31 1.23 1.64
C ILE A 12 14.98 2.45 1.02
N ASP A 13 15.88 2.22 0.08
CA ASP A 13 16.47 3.26 -0.74
C ASP A 13 15.90 3.19 -2.16
N THR A 14 15.20 4.26 -2.54
CA THR A 14 14.50 4.37 -3.83
C THR A 14 15.33 5.07 -4.93
N ASN A 15 16.55 5.53 -4.62
CA ASN A 15 17.34 6.41 -5.48
C ASN A 15 18.61 5.77 -6.05
N HIS A 16 18.74 4.44 -6.01
CA HIS A 16 19.86 3.79 -6.66
C HIS A 16 19.62 3.67 -8.17
N VAL A 17 20.39 4.40 -8.97
CA VAL A 17 20.41 4.27 -10.44
C VAL A 17 21.47 3.23 -10.81
N HIS A 18 21.06 2.14 -11.45
CA HIS A 18 21.97 1.13 -12.00
C HIS A 18 21.95 1.20 -13.53
N VAL A 19 23.05 1.68 -14.12
CA VAL A 19 23.23 1.75 -15.57
C VAL A 19 23.79 0.42 -16.04
N THR A 20 22.95 -0.45 -16.60
CA THR A 20 23.39 -1.63 -17.34
C THR A 20 23.64 -1.24 -18.80
N THR A 21 24.71 -1.79 -19.38
CA THR A 21 25.39 -1.35 -20.61
C THR A 21 24.44 -0.97 -21.77
N ILE A 22 24.63 0.26 -22.26
CA ILE A 22 24.00 0.95 -23.40
C ILE A 22 22.53 1.41 -23.20
N GLY A 23 22.35 2.45 -22.38
CA GLY A 23 21.55 3.61 -22.84
C GLY A 23 20.17 3.88 -22.23
N LYS A 24 19.77 3.28 -21.10
CA LYS A 24 18.59 3.78 -20.35
C LYS A 24 18.87 3.85 -18.85
N GLU A 25 18.70 5.04 -18.29
CA GLU A 25 18.56 5.25 -16.85
C GLU A 25 17.27 4.56 -16.39
N GLN A 26 17.37 3.50 -15.60
CA GLN A 26 16.25 2.92 -14.89
C GLN A 26 16.50 3.14 -13.40
N THR A 27 15.55 3.80 -12.74
CA THR A 27 15.55 3.92 -11.27
C THR A 27 15.21 2.55 -10.68
N SER A 28 15.79 2.22 -9.53
CA SER A 28 15.56 0.94 -8.86
C SER A 28 15.19 1.15 -7.39
N VAL A 29 14.46 0.20 -6.83
CA VAL A 29 14.16 0.13 -5.41
C VAL A 29 15.09 -0.91 -4.79
N ARG A 30 15.97 -0.45 -3.91
CA ARG A 30 16.81 -1.31 -3.07
C ARG A 30 16.14 -1.51 -1.72
N ILE A 31 16.06 -2.75 -1.29
CA ILE A 31 15.51 -3.13 0.01
C ILE A 31 16.59 -3.91 0.75
N THR A 32 16.95 -3.44 1.93
CA THR A 32 17.86 -4.13 2.83
C THR A 32 17.09 -4.63 4.04
N THR A 33 17.15 -5.94 4.31
CA THR A 33 16.49 -6.54 5.47
C THR A 33 17.32 -6.34 6.74
N ILE A 34 16.71 -6.55 7.91
CA ILE A 34 17.42 -6.56 9.20
C ILE A 34 18.59 -7.56 9.26
N ASP A 35 18.51 -8.65 8.50
CA ASP A 35 19.53 -9.69 8.46
C ASP A 35 20.64 -9.34 7.45
N GLY A 36 20.50 -8.21 6.73
CA GLY A 36 21.47 -7.72 5.76
C GLY A 36 21.26 -8.24 4.33
N ASP A 37 20.17 -8.96 4.07
CA ASP A 37 19.84 -9.39 2.70
C ASP A 37 19.45 -8.19 1.85
N GLU A 38 19.91 -8.17 0.61
CA GLU A 38 19.59 -7.11 -0.35
C GLU A 38 18.72 -7.62 -1.49
N PHE A 39 17.69 -6.84 -1.80
CA PHE A 39 16.83 -7.03 -2.96
C PHE A 39 16.85 -5.77 -3.83
N LEU A 40 16.84 -5.95 -5.15
CA LEU A 40 16.86 -4.86 -6.12
C LEU A 40 15.79 -5.10 -7.17
N PHE A 41 14.86 -4.16 -7.31
CA PHE A 41 13.76 -4.23 -8.26
C PHE A 41 13.75 -3.00 -9.18
N PRO A 42 13.37 -3.12 -10.45
CA PRO A 42 13.04 -1.95 -11.28
C PRO A 42 11.96 -1.11 -10.60
N ARG A 43 12.12 0.21 -10.59
CA ARG A 43 11.16 1.10 -9.90
C ARG A 43 9.74 0.97 -10.45
N ASP A 44 9.62 0.75 -11.75
CA ASP A 44 8.34 0.61 -12.45
C ASP A 44 7.61 -0.70 -12.11
N ASP A 45 8.34 -1.69 -11.58
CA ASP A 45 7.76 -2.96 -11.11
C ASP A 45 7.26 -2.87 -9.65
N CYS A 46 7.50 -1.73 -8.97
CA CYS A 46 7.18 -1.53 -7.56
C CYS A 46 6.09 -0.48 -7.36
N VAL A 47 5.16 -0.79 -6.46
CA VAL A 47 4.24 0.18 -5.87
C VAL A 47 4.64 0.36 -4.41
N ILE A 48 4.98 1.59 -4.03
CA ILE A 48 5.36 1.95 -2.67
C ILE A 48 4.13 2.53 -1.98
N LEU A 49 3.72 1.93 -0.86
CA LEU A 49 2.49 2.29 -0.14
C LEU A 49 2.81 2.77 1.28
N PRO A 50 2.08 3.76 1.83
CA PRO A 50 2.28 4.29 3.18
C PRO A 50 1.71 3.36 4.26
N ILE A 51 2.10 2.08 4.23
CA ILE A 51 1.73 1.01 5.17
C ILE A 51 3.00 0.49 5.85
N GLU A 52 2.83 -0.17 7.00
CA GLU A 52 3.94 -0.78 7.76
C GLU A 52 4.32 -2.15 7.17
N PHE A 53 3.30 -2.95 6.83
CA PHE A 53 3.48 -4.29 6.28
C PHE A 53 2.56 -4.53 5.09
N ALA A 54 3.04 -5.30 4.11
CA ALA A 54 2.27 -5.67 2.92
C ALA A 54 1.29 -6.85 3.18
N THR A 55 0.65 -6.87 4.35
CA THR A 55 -0.33 -7.90 4.72
C THR A 55 -1.71 -7.56 4.18
N ALA A 56 -2.58 -8.57 4.04
CA ALA A 56 -3.98 -8.36 3.66
C ALA A 56 -4.70 -7.35 4.55
N GLU A 57 -4.42 -7.35 5.86
CA GLU A 57 -5.04 -6.49 6.86
C GLU A 57 -4.77 -5.01 6.56
N GLU A 58 -3.50 -4.62 6.48
CA GLU A 58 -3.14 -3.23 6.21
C GLU A 58 -3.54 -2.79 4.80
N LEU A 59 -3.46 -3.71 3.83
CA LEU A 59 -3.96 -3.43 2.48
C LEU A 59 -5.47 -3.18 2.46
N SER A 60 -6.26 -3.91 3.25
CA SER A 60 -7.71 -3.71 3.29
C SER A 60 -8.09 -2.33 3.85
N GLU A 61 -7.37 -1.85 4.87
CA GLU A 61 -7.54 -0.51 5.42
C GLU A 61 -7.04 0.58 4.46
N TYR A 62 -5.87 0.38 3.83
CA TYR A 62 -5.34 1.31 2.84
C TYR A 62 -6.31 1.50 1.67
N VAL A 63 -6.82 0.39 1.11
CA VAL A 63 -7.77 0.42 0.00
C VAL A 63 -9.10 1.03 0.43
N PHE A 64 -9.59 0.75 1.64
CA PHE A 64 -10.77 1.42 2.19
C PHE A 64 -10.60 2.94 2.16
N ASN A 65 -9.51 3.46 2.71
CA ASN A 65 -9.27 4.90 2.76
C ASN A 65 -9.17 5.51 1.36
N LYS A 66 -8.55 4.81 0.41
CA LYS A 66 -8.50 5.24 -1.00
C LYS A 66 -9.86 5.22 -1.69
N MET A 67 -10.72 4.26 -1.38
CA MET A 67 -12.09 4.25 -1.89
C MET A 67 -12.91 5.40 -1.31
N VAL A 68 -12.82 5.65 0.00
CA VAL A 68 -13.53 6.77 0.64
C VAL A 68 -13.07 8.11 0.04
N GLU A 69 -11.75 8.31 -0.12
CA GLU A 69 -11.19 9.50 -0.78
C GLU A 69 -11.74 9.66 -2.21
N GLY A 70 -11.78 8.58 -3.00
CA GLY A 70 -12.27 8.61 -4.38
C GLY A 70 -13.78 8.77 -4.52
N LEU A 71 -14.57 8.33 -3.52
CA LEU A 71 -16.03 8.47 -3.49
C LEU A 71 -16.47 9.90 -3.17
N GLY A 72 -15.64 10.69 -2.48
CA GLY A 72 -15.95 12.07 -2.14
C GLY A 72 -17.24 12.19 -1.30
N THR A 73 -18.18 13.03 -1.74
CA THR A 73 -19.45 13.32 -1.04
C THR A 73 -20.56 12.30 -1.32
N ILE A 74 -20.37 11.38 -2.27
CA ILE A 74 -21.38 10.39 -2.69
C ILE A 74 -21.98 9.61 -1.50
N PRO A 75 -21.19 9.13 -0.52
CA PRO A 75 -21.73 8.40 0.62
C PRO A 75 -22.79 9.20 1.38
N GLU A 76 -22.55 10.48 1.64
CA GLU A 76 -23.49 11.35 2.36
C GLU A 76 -24.75 11.62 1.52
N GLU A 77 -24.58 12.01 0.25
CA GLU A 77 -25.69 12.32 -0.67
C GLU A 77 -26.64 11.14 -0.88
N ARG A 78 -26.12 9.91 -0.77
CA ARG A 78 -26.87 8.67 -0.99
C ARG A 78 -27.27 7.97 0.31
N GLY A 79 -26.89 8.52 1.47
CA GLY A 79 -27.18 7.92 2.77
C GLY A 79 -26.48 6.57 2.99
N LEU A 80 -25.28 6.38 2.45
CA LEU A 80 -24.45 5.21 2.71
C LEU A 80 -23.84 5.33 4.12
N ALA A 81 -24.11 4.35 4.96
CA ALA A 81 -23.69 4.39 6.36
C ALA A 81 -22.32 3.72 6.61
N GLU A 82 -21.96 2.72 5.80
CA GLU A 82 -20.83 1.84 6.05
C GLU A 82 -20.24 1.35 4.72
N LEU A 83 -18.92 1.15 4.70
CA LEU A 83 -18.21 0.45 3.63
C LEU A 83 -17.39 -0.68 4.24
N THR A 84 -17.33 -1.80 3.54
CA THR A 84 -16.44 -2.92 3.87
C THR A 84 -15.55 -3.22 2.68
N VAL A 85 -14.24 -3.26 2.90
CA VAL A 85 -13.26 -3.75 1.94
C VAL A 85 -12.73 -5.10 2.41
N SER A 86 -12.72 -6.09 1.51
CA SER A 86 -12.14 -7.41 1.77
C SER A 86 -10.99 -7.65 0.80
N VAL A 87 -9.81 -7.95 1.32
CA VAL A 87 -8.62 -8.28 0.53
C VAL A 87 -8.30 -9.75 0.74
N TYR A 88 -8.17 -10.48 -0.37
CA TYR A 88 -7.84 -11.90 -0.38
C TYR A 88 -6.43 -12.08 -0.92
N GLU A 89 -5.50 -12.55 -0.10
CA GLU A 89 -4.17 -12.99 -0.58
C GLU A 89 -4.30 -14.28 -1.40
N ARG A 90 -5.21 -15.15 -0.96
CA ARG A 90 -5.59 -16.41 -1.60
C ARG A 90 -7.08 -16.64 -1.37
N PRO A 91 -7.76 -17.51 -2.15
CA PRO A 91 -9.21 -17.70 -2.04
C PRO A 91 -9.72 -18.00 -0.62
N THR A 92 -8.92 -18.66 0.23
CA THR A 92 -9.29 -19.05 1.60
C THR A 92 -8.68 -18.17 2.69
N GLN A 93 -7.89 -17.15 2.34
CA GLN A 93 -7.18 -16.28 3.29
C GLN A 93 -7.49 -14.83 2.96
N CYS A 94 -8.24 -14.16 3.85
CA CYS A 94 -8.67 -12.78 3.66
C CYS A 94 -8.59 -11.97 4.93
N ALA A 95 -8.36 -10.67 4.76
CA ALA A 95 -8.64 -9.66 5.76
C ALA A 95 -9.81 -8.80 5.33
N LYS A 96 -10.53 -8.25 6.31
CA LYS A 96 -11.67 -7.36 6.08
C LYS A 96 -11.53 -6.14 6.96
N TYR A 97 -11.79 -4.98 6.38
CA TYR A 97 -11.87 -3.72 7.09
C TYR A 97 -13.24 -3.09 6.84
N THR A 98 -13.94 -2.75 7.92
CA THR A 98 -15.29 -2.18 7.91
C THR A 98 -15.31 -0.94 8.79
N ALA A 99 -15.80 0.17 8.26
CA ALA A 99 -15.96 1.40 9.03
C ALA A 99 -17.14 2.24 8.52
N SER A 100 -17.65 3.10 9.41
CA SER A 100 -18.70 4.06 9.09
C SER A 100 -18.22 5.12 8.11
N LEU A 101 -19.10 5.49 7.17
CA LEU A 101 -18.84 6.53 6.16
C LEU A 101 -19.35 7.92 6.60
N SER A 102 -20.18 7.98 7.64
CA SER A 102 -20.62 9.25 8.21
C SER A 102 -19.48 9.91 8.99
N PRO A 103 -19.31 11.24 8.92
CA PRO A 103 -18.45 11.94 9.86
C PRO A 103 -18.95 11.63 11.27
N GLN A 104 -18.10 11.04 12.11
CA GLN A 104 -18.34 11.10 13.54
C GLN A 104 -18.29 12.58 13.91
N ALA A 105 -19.46 13.18 14.14
CA ALA A 105 -19.56 14.40 14.92
C ALA A 105 -19.03 14.04 16.31
N CYS A 106 -17.73 14.26 16.51
CA CYS A 106 -17.11 14.22 17.82
C CYS A 106 -17.85 15.26 18.68
N GLN A 107 -18.67 14.77 19.62
CA GLN A 107 -19.20 15.58 20.71
C GLN A 107 -18.12 15.83 21.76
#